data_AF-A0A8J3Y3N3-F1
#
_entry.id   AF-A0A8J3Y3N3-F1
#
_cell.length_a   1.000
_cell.length_b   1.000
_cell.length_c   1.000
_cell.angle_alpha   90.00
_cell.angle_beta   90.00
_cell.angle_gamma   90.00
#
_symmetry.space_group_name_H-M   'P 1'
#
loop_
_entity.id
_entity.type
_entity.pdbx_description
1 polymer ?
#
loop_
_entity_poly.entity_id
_entity_poly.type
_entity_poly.pdbx_seq_one_letter_code
_entity_poly.pdbx_strand_id
1 'polypeptide(L)'
;MLRPVLLPGLARTWRDPHTLQLGLDPSRALLLDLPDPRAAVLLDLLDGTRSERAVLTAARHHGLTAADARTLLTALHTAGLVWASPALVPPHLTADTRRRLLSEATALAFHTPPPGRSVLSPASLPPSPASPLPSPASPPNHAAGADRAAAADHAAHGLDGPADHDHASHGLSDTKHRNHADLADRDNARHDHAGHDRAGGADRGHPRRPKAPRPAEARSVPTPATRLRRRAAARVVLAGRGRLAAPIAVLLAAAGVGHVFADVGGSVTPEELAGTPLSGDDVGRPRREAIAEAVGRAAPATVTRPVQRGHATLVVQLGHDEPVALVAAGHAQRRQPYLAVAVQEGTPVVGPLTVPGRTPCLHCIDSHRRDRDPAAPPVGPGSGAEPCAVTTLVAAAAFAVAEILQFVEGGRPETAGATVDVRGAGRLRRRSWPRHPGCGCGAPRGRR
;
A
#
# COMPACT_ATOMS: atom_id res chain seq x y z
N MET A 1 -24.33 -16.72 -12.77
CA MET A 1 -24.35 -15.92 -14.02
C MET A 1 -23.45 -14.71 -13.85
N LEU A 2 -22.57 -14.42 -14.81
CA LEU A 2 -21.68 -13.25 -14.74
C LEU A 2 -22.51 -11.97 -14.81
N ARG A 3 -22.20 -11.03 -13.93
CA ARG A 3 -22.72 -9.66 -13.93
C ARG A 3 -21.58 -8.74 -14.39
N PRO A 4 -21.52 -8.39 -15.68
CA PRO A 4 -20.38 -7.69 -16.25
C PRO A 4 -20.32 -6.24 -15.76
N VAL A 5 -19.13 -5.79 -15.41
CA VAL A 5 -18.78 -4.41 -15.05
C VAL A 5 -17.70 -3.94 -16.01
N LEU A 6 -18.00 -2.93 -16.82
CA LEU A 6 -16.98 -2.19 -17.54
C LEU A 6 -16.18 -1.36 -16.54
N LEU A 7 -14.84 -1.39 -16.64
CA LEU A 7 -13.98 -0.70 -15.69
C LEU A 7 -14.34 0.80 -15.58
N PRO A 8 -14.71 1.29 -14.38
CA PRO A 8 -14.99 2.71 -14.17
C PRO A 8 -13.79 3.60 -14.53
N GLY A 9 -14.04 4.84 -14.92
CA GLY A 9 -12.97 5.80 -15.27
C GLY A 9 -12.23 5.50 -16.57
N LEU A 10 -12.64 4.47 -17.33
CA LEU A 10 -12.12 4.22 -18.67
C LEU A 10 -12.54 5.36 -19.61
N ALA A 11 -11.56 6.08 -20.16
CA ALA A 11 -11.82 7.14 -21.13
C ALA A 11 -12.54 6.58 -22.37
N ARG A 12 -13.55 7.30 -22.85
CA ARG A 12 -14.31 6.95 -24.07
C ARG A 12 -14.18 8.12 -25.03
N THR A 13 -13.61 7.89 -26.20
CA THR A 13 -13.32 8.97 -27.17
C THR A 13 -13.64 8.48 -28.57
N TRP A 14 -14.56 9.16 -29.25
CA TRP A 14 -14.80 8.93 -30.68
C TRP A 14 -13.64 9.52 -31.47
N ARG A 15 -13.00 8.70 -32.32
CA ARG A 15 -11.95 9.16 -33.25
C ARG A 15 -12.54 9.67 -34.56
N ASP A 16 -13.67 9.10 -34.93
CA ASP A 16 -14.47 9.42 -36.11
C ASP A 16 -15.91 8.91 -35.85
N PRO A 17 -16.87 9.05 -36.79
CA PRO A 17 -18.27 8.68 -36.55
C PRO A 17 -18.54 7.21 -36.25
N HIS A 18 -17.62 6.29 -36.56
CA HIS A 18 -17.79 4.84 -36.35
C HIS A 18 -16.73 4.24 -35.43
N THR A 19 -15.60 4.90 -35.20
CA THR A 19 -14.53 4.35 -34.34
C THR A 19 -14.57 4.93 -32.93
N LEU A 20 -14.90 4.09 -31.96
CA LEU A 20 -14.83 4.42 -30.53
C LEU A 20 -13.55 3.86 -29.90
N GLN A 21 -12.73 4.74 -29.33
CA GLN A 21 -11.60 4.34 -28.48
C GLN A 21 -12.03 4.22 -27.01
N LEU A 22 -11.64 3.11 -26.39
CA LEU A 22 -11.76 2.86 -24.96
C LEU A 22 -10.38 2.79 -24.32
N GLY A 23 -10.11 3.68 -23.36
CA GLY A 23 -8.83 3.77 -22.65
C GLY A 23 -7.77 4.61 -23.39
N LEU A 24 -6.78 5.09 -22.65
CA LEU A 24 -5.70 5.95 -23.18
C LEU A 24 -4.34 5.25 -23.22
N ASP A 25 -4.14 4.20 -22.43
CA ASP A 25 -2.91 3.43 -22.38
C ASP A 25 -2.79 2.54 -23.64
N PRO A 26 -1.77 2.71 -24.51
CA PRO A 26 -1.61 1.93 -25.73
C PRO A 26 -1.58 0.41 -25.51
N SER A 27 -1.19 -0.06 -24.32
CA SER A 27 -1.14 -1.49 -23.99
C SER A 27 -2.52 -2.11 -23.75
N ARG A 28 -3.53 -1.27 -23.45
CA ARG A 28 -4.89 -1.67 -23.03
C ARG A 28 -6.00 -1.00 -23.82
N ALA A 29 -5.69 0.06 -24.56
CA ALA A 29 -6.67 0.80 -25.33
C ALA A 29 -7.29 -0.13 -26.39
N LEU A 30 -8.61 -0.09 -26.49
CA LEU A 30 -9.37 -0.86 -27.46
C LEU A 30 -10.01 0.11 -28.45
N LEU A 31 -9.75 -0.11 -29.73
CA LEU A 31 -10.48 0.56 -30.81
C LEU A 31 -11.63 -0.35 -31.23
N LEU A 32 -12.84 0.17 -31.14
CA LEU A 32 -14.06 -0.48 -31.56
C LEU A 32 -14.55 0.18 -32.82
N ASP A 33 -14.63 -0.57 -33.91
CA ASP A 33 -15.38 -0.18 -35.09
C ASP A 33 -16.87 -0.47 -34.84
N LEU A 34 -17.67 0.58 -34.79
CA LEU A 34 -19.09 0.61 -34.49
C LEU A 34 -19.82 1.27 -35.67
N PRO A 35 -20.23 0.50 -36.69
CA PRO A 35 -20.97 1.03 -37.83
C PRO A 35 -22.25 1.78 -37.43
N ASP A 36 -22.89 1.37 -36.34
CA ASP A 36 -23.94 2.13 -35.66
C ASP A 36 -23.40 2.69 -34.33
N PRO A 37 -23.24 4.02 -34.19
CA PRO A 37 -22.74 4.63 -32.95
C PRO A 37 -23.67 4.40 -31.76
N ARG A 38 -24.96 4.07 -31.97
CA ARG A 38 -25.90 3.71 -30.91
C ARG A 38 -25.46 2.45 -30.16
N ALA A 39 -24.64 1.60 -30.78
CA ALA A 39 -24.10 0.40 -30.14
C ALA A 39 -23.31 0.71 -28.86
N ALA A 40 -22.79 1.93 -28.72
CA ALA A 40 -22.10 2.39 -27.51
C ALA A 40 -22.98 2.37 -26.25
N VAL A 41 -24.32 2.41 -26.38
CA VAL A 41 -25.25 2.28 -25.24
C VAL A 41 -25.08 0.97 -24.47
N LEU A 42 -24.56 -0.08 -25.13
CA LEU A 42 -24.25 -1.35 -24.47
C LEU A 42 -23.28 -1.14 -23.31
N LEU A 43 -22.31 -0.23 -23.45
CA LEU A 43 -21.29 0.06 -22.45
C LEU A 43 -21.88 0.59 -21.15
N ASP A 44 -23.00 1.30 -21.22
CA ASP A 44 -23.71 1.85 -20.06
C ASP A 44 -24.52 0.77 -19.31
N LEU A 45 -24.84 -0.34 -19.98
CA LEU A 45 -25.51 -1.49 -19.36
C LEU A 45 -24.55 -2.37 -18.55
N LEU A 46 -23.23 -2.18 -18.69
CA LEU A 46 -22.17 -2.95 -18.02
C LEU A 46 -21.81 -2.36 -16.65
N ASP A 47 -22.83 -2.18 -15.81
CA ASP A 47 -22.71 -1.59 -14.46
C ASP A 47 -22.64 -2.65 -13.34
N GLY A 48 -22.71 -3.95 -13.69
CA GLY A 48 -22.75 -5.06 -12.74
C GLY A 48 -24.10 -5.32 -12.09
N THR A 49 -25.14 -4.56 -12.42
CA THR A 49 -26.51 -4.76 -11.90
C THR A 49 -27.29 -5.81 -12.69
N ARG A 50 -26.89 -6.07 -13.94
CA ARG A 50 -27.53 -7.01 -14.86
C ARG A 50 -26.65 -8.25 -15.06
N SER A 51 -27.27 -9.41 -15.29
CA SER A 51 -26.54 -10.55 -15.83
C SER A 51 -26.22 -10.31 -17.30
N GLU A 52 -25.19 -10.96 -17.83
CA GLU A 52 -24.85 -10.86 -19.26
C GLU A 52 -26.04 -11.17 -20.18
N ARG A 53 -26.86 -12.18 -19.84
CA ARG A 53 -28.10 -12.49 -20.56
C ARG A 53 -29.09 -11.32 -20.53
N ALA A 54 -29.25 -10.66 -19.39
CA ALA A 54 -30.13 -9.49 -19.26
C ALA A 54 -29.57 -8.26 -20.01
N VAL A 55 -28.24 -8.10 -20.06
CA VAL A 55 -27.58 -7.07 -20.89
C VAL A 55 -27.90 -7.30 -22.37
N LEU A 56 -27.75 -8.53 -22.87
CA LEU A 56 -28.08 -8.87 -24.26
C LEU A 56 -29.56 -8.66 -24.58
N THR A 57 -30.46 -8.94 -23.63
CA THR A 57 -31.90 -8.64 -23.79
C THR A 57 -32.16 -7.13 -23.83
N ALA A 58 -31.56 -6.37 -22.91
CA ALA A 58 -31.70 -4.91 -22.86
C ALA A 58 -31.15 -4.22 -24.11
N ALA A 59 -30.03 -4.70 -24.64
CA ALA A 59 -29.41 -4.18 -25.86
C ALA A 59 -30.37 -4.18 -27.08
N ARG A 60 -31.27 -5.17 -27.16
CA ARG A 60 -32.28 -5.25 -28.23
C ARG A 60 -33.28 -4.11 -28.18
N HIS A 61 -33.64 -3.63 -26.98
CA HIS A 61 -34.53 -2.47 -26.84
C HIS A 61 -33.88 -1.17 -27.33
N HIS A 62 -32.56 -1.16 -27.48
CA HIS A 62 -31.80 -0.05 -28.06
C HIS A 62 -31.42 -0.27 -29.53
N GLY A 63 -31.96 -1.30 -30.19
CA GLY A 63 -31.75 -1.56 -31.62
C GLY A 63 -30.52 -2.39 -31.96
N LEU A 64 -29.75 -2.89 -30.99
CA LEU A 64 -28.59 -3.76 -31.26
C LEU A 64 -29.04 -5.20 -31.54
N THR A 65 -28.40 -5.84 -32.52
CA THR A 65 -28.57 -7.29 -32.72
C THR A 65 -27.88 -8.07 -31.60
N ALA A 66 -28.37 -9.28 -31.33
CA ALA A 66 -27.74 -10.15 -30.32
C ALA A 66 -26.34 -10.62 -30.73
N ALA A 67 -26.01 -10.64 -32.03
CA ALA A 67 -24.69 -10.99 -32.52
C ALA A 67 -23.69 -9.87 -32.23
N ASP A 68 -24.03 -8.63 -32.59
CA ASP A 68 -23.15 -7.47 -32.38
C ASP A 68 -22.87 -7.24 -30.89
N ALA A 69 -23.90 -7.34 -30.05
CA ALA A 69 -23.74 -7.20 -28.61
C ALA A 69 -22.82 -8.27 -28.00
N ARG A 70 -22.86 -9.52 -28.51
CA ARG A 70 -21.94 -10.59 -28.08
C ARG A 70 -20.52 -10.37 -28.58
N THR A 71 -20.36 -9.93 -29.84
CA THR A 71 -19.05 -9.60 -30.41
C THR A 71 -18.38 -8.49 -29.60
N LEU A 72 -19.13 -7.42 -29.28
CA LEU A 72 -18.65 -6.32 -28.45
C LEU A 72 -18.27 -6.79 -27.03
N LEU A 73 -19.13 -7.56 -26.36
CA LEU A 73 -18.82 -8.14 -25.04
C LEU A 73 -17.56 -9.03 -25.07
N THR A 74 -17.39 -9.83 -26.13
CA THR A 74 -16.22 -10.70 -26.29
C THR A 74 -14.95 -9.90 -26.49
N ALA A 75 -14.99 -8.84 -27.30
CA ALA A 75 -13.86 -7.93 -27.49
C ALA A 75 -13.46 -7.25 -26.17
N LEU A 76 -14.44 -6.77 -25.40
CA LEU A 76 -14.21 -6.13 -24.09
C LEU A 76 -13.62 -7.11 -23.06
N HIS A 77 -14.10 -8.35 -23.02
CA HIS A 77 -13.54 -9.40 -22.16
C HIS A 77 -12.10 -9.76 -22.55
N THR A 78 -11.83 -9.88 -23.85
CA THR A 78 -10.50 -10.20 -24.38
C THR A 78 -9.50 -9.08 -24.08
N ALA A 79 -9.94 -7.82 -24.15
CA ALA A 79 -9.16 -6.64 -23.76
C ALA A 79 -8.98 -6.50 -22.24
N GLY A 80 -9.69 -7.29 -21.42
CA GLY A 80 -9.65 -7.19 -19.95
C GLY A 80 -10.33 -5.95 -19.38
N LEU A 81 -11.18 -5.30 -20.18
CA LEU A 81 -11.91 -4.07 -19.80
C LEU A 81 -13.22 -4.35 -19.07
N VAL A 82 -13.70 -5.60 -19.11
CA VAL A 82 -14.91 -6.04 -18.41
C VAL A 82 -14.59 -7.13 -17.40
N TRP A 83 -15.07 -6.94 -16.18
CA TRP A 83 -14.91 -7.86 -15.06
C TRP A 83 -16.25 -8.37 -14.58
N ALA A 84 -16.28 -9.59 -14.03
CA ALA A 84 -17.41 -9.99 -13.21
C ALA A 84 -17.44 -9.12 -11.96
N SER A 85 -18.61 -8.57 -11.60
CA SER A 85 -18.80 -7.81 -10.36
C SER A 85 -18.12 -8.44 -9.11
N PRO A 86 -18.31 -9.74 -8.79
CA PRO A 86 -17.66 -10.38 -7.63
C PRO A 86 -16.14 -10.61 -7.78
N ALA A 87 -15.60 -10.48 -8.99
CA ALA A 87 -14.16 -10.53 -9.26
C ALA A 87 -13.50 -9.16 -9.12
N LEU A 88 -14.24 -8.08 -9.36
CA LEU A 88 -13.80 -6.69 -9.17
C LEU A 88 -13.86 -6.27 -7.69
N VAL A 89 -15.03 -6.42 -7.05
CA VAL A 89 -15.23 -6.03 -5.65
C VAL A 89 -15.80 -7.20 -4.83
N PRO A 90 -15.38 -7.42 -3.58
CA PRO A 90 -15.95 -8.48 -2.75
C PRO A 90 -17.47 -8.28 -2.50
N PRO A 91 -18.29 -9.34 -2.62
CA PRO A 91 -19.74 -9.21 -2.57
C PRO A 91 -20.29 -8.88 -1.18
N HIS A 92 -19.58 -9.23 -0.12
CA HIS A 92 -20.00 -9.06 1.28
C HIS A 92 -19.74 -7.66 1.86
N LEU A 93 -19.14 -6.75 1.09
CA LEU A 93 -18.94 -5.38 1.54
C LEU A 93 -20.27 -4.62 1.62
N THR A 94 -20.40 -3.75 2.62
CA THR A 94 -21.49 -2.76 2.68
C THR A 94 -21.42 -1.81 1.49
N ALA A 95 -22.53 -1.13 1.19
CA ALA A 95 -22.59 -0.21 0.05
C ALA A 95 -21.59 0.96 0.18
N ASP A 96 -21.38 1.49 1.39
CA ASP A 96 -20.42 2.58 1.64
C ASP A 96 -18.98 2.11 1.43
N THR A 97 -18.59 0.99 2.05
CA THR A 97 -17.23 0.42 1.88
C THR A 97 -16.97 0.05 0.42
N ARG A 98 -17.97 -0.50 -0.28
CA ARG A 98 -17.88 -0.78 -1.72
C ARG A 98 -17.60 0.50 -2.53
N ARG A 99 -18.30 1.60 -2.23
CA ARG A 99 -18.12 2.89 -2.93
C ARG A 99 -16.70 3.44 -2.73
N ARG A 100 -16.20 3.42 -1.49
CA ARG A 100 -14.85 3.87 -1.14
C ARG A 100 -13.76 3.05 -1.82
N LEU A 101 -13.91 1.73 -1.87
CA LEU A 101 -12.92 0.81 -2.45
C LEU A 101 -13.06 0.61 -3.96
N LEU A 102 -14.06 1.21 -4.62
CA LEU A 102 -14.24 1.03 -6.06
C LEU A 102 -13.06 1.59 -6.86
N SER A 103 -12.51 2.73 -6.44
CA SER A 103 -11.32 3.32 -7.07
C SER A 103 -10.12 2.37 -6.95
N GLU A 104 -9.86 1.84 -5.75
CA GLU A 104 -8.82 0.84 -5.49
C GLU A 104 -9.01 -0.42 -6.33
N ALA A 105 -10.22 -0.99 -6.35
CA ALA A 105 -10.53 -2.17 -7.15
C ALA A 105 -10.28 -1.96 -8.65
N THR A 106 -10.65 -0.78 -9.14
CA THR A 106 -10.51 -0.39 -10.54
C THR A 106 -9.04 -0.19 -10.91
N ALA A 107 -8.26 0.50 -10.08
CA ALA A 107 -6.82 0.65 -10.26
C ALA A 107 -6.10 -0.72 -10.27
N LEU A 108 -6.46 -1.61 -9.33
CA LEU A 108 -5.93 -2.99 -9.31
C LEU A 108 -6.29 -3.76 -10.58
N ALA A 109 -7.48 -3.56 -11.14
CA ALA A 109 -7.88 -4.17 -12.40
C ALA A 109 -7.06 -3.63 -13.58
N PHE A 110 -6.80 -2.32 -13.62
CA PHE A 110 -5.92 -1.68 -14.61
C PHE A 110 -4.46 -2.11 -14.50
N HIS A 111 -4.02 -2.69 -13.39
CA HIS A 111 -2.66 -3.25 -13.26
C HIS A 111 -2.63 -4.77 -13.34
N THR A 112 -3.80 -5.42 -13.49
CA THR A 112 -3.88 -6.86 -13.73
C THR A 112 -3.75 -7.11 -15.23
N PRO A 113 -2.80 -7.94 -15.70
CA PRO A 113 -2.73 -8.32 -17.10
C PRO A 113 -3.98 -9.16 -17.48
N PRO A 114 -4.54 -8.99 -18.68
CA PRO A 114 -5.64 -9.82 -19.15
C PRO A 114 -5.18 -11.30 -19.26
N PRO A 115 -6.06 -12.27 -19.00
CA PRO A 115 -5.74 -13.69 -19.15
C PRO A 115 -5.27 -13.97 -20.59
N GLY A 116 -4.12 -14.63 -20.75
CA GLY A 116 -3.55 -14.99 -22.06
C GLY A 116 -2.41 -14.10 -22.57
N ARG A 117 -2.12 -12.97 -21.91
CA ARG A 117 -0.96 -12.12 -22.24
C ARG A 117 0.12 -12.29 -21.17
N SER A 118 1.15 -13.07 -21.48
CA SER A 118 2.36 -13.11 -20.65
C SER A 118 3.00 -11.73 -20.59
N VAL A 119 3.33 -11.26 -19.39
CA VAL A 119 4.05 -10.00 -19.17
C VAL A 119 5.41 -10.11 -19.85
N LEU A 120 5.54 -9.58 -21.05
CA LEU A 120 6.84 -9.32 -21.66
C LEU A 120 7.44 -8.10 -20.95
N SER A 121 8.70 -8.23 -20.54
CA SER A 121 9.49 -7.18 -19.91
C SER A 121 9.48 -5.91 -20.80
N PRO A 122 9.42 -4.69 -20.24
CA PRO A 122 9.26 -3.44 -21.00
C PRO A 122 10.41 -3.07 -21.96
N ALA A 123 11.42 -3.93 -22.11
CA ALA A 123 12.59 -3.71 -22.97
C ALA A 123 12.38 -4.14 -24.44
N SER A 124 11.17 -4.44 -24.89
CA SER A 124 10.94 -5.02 -26.23
C SER A 124 9.80 -4.38 -27.04
N LEU A 125 9.35 -3.18 -26.68
CA LEU A 125 8.47 -2.41 -27.55
C LEU A 125 9.30 -1.69 -28.63
N PRO A 126 9.05 -1.91 -29.93
CA PRO A 126 9.64 -1.07 -30.96
C PRO A 126 9.13 0.38 -30.79
N PRO A 127 9.96 1.40 -31.09
CA PRO A 127 9.52 2.79 -31.00
C PRO A 127 8.35 3.02 -31.97
N SER A 128 7.26 3.58 -31.45
CA SER A 128 6.14 4.04 -32.27
C SER A 128 6.62 5.16 -33.21
N PRO A 129 6.26 5.16 -34.50
CA PRO A 129 6.63 6.24 -35.41
C PRO A 129 6.01 7.55 -34.92
N ALA A 130 6.85 8.51 -34.58
CA ALA A 130 6.42 9.86 -34.24
C ALA A 130 5.86 10.54 -35.49
N SER A 131 4.59 10.92 -35.47
CA SER A 131 4.08 11.91 -36.42
C SER A 131 4.70 13.28 -36.07
N PRO A 132 5.26 14.01 -37.04
CA PRO A 132 5.85 15.32 -36.78
C PRO A 132 4.73 16.32 -36.44
N LEU A 133 4.85 16.97 -35.28
CA LEU A 133 4.07 18.15 -34.93
C LEU A 133 4.52 19.33 -35.83
N PRO A 134 3.59 20.17 -36.32
CA PRO A 134 3.97 21.39 -37.04
C PRO A 134 4.60 22.41 -36.09
N SER A 135 5.74 22.99 -36.49
CA SER A 135 6.44 24.05 -35.77
C SER A 135 5.55 25.29 -35.55
N PRO A 136 5.61 25.94 -34.37
CA PRO A 136 4.95 27.22 -34.18
C PRO A 136 5.69 28.32 -34.97
N ALA A 137 4.92 29.11 -35.73
CA ALA A 137 5.40 30.30 -36.41
C ALA A 137 5.89 31.35 -35.41
N SER A 138 7.08 31.89 -35.65
CA SER A 138 7.66 33.01 -34.89
C SER A 138 6.83 34.29 -35.06
N PRO A 139 6.57 35.07 -34.00
CA PRO A 139 6.04 36.42 -34.15
C PRO A 139 7.15 37.41 -34.57
N PRO A 140 6.81 38.52 -35.24
CA PRO A 140 7.78 39.49 -35.75
C PRO A 140 8.37 40.38 -34.64
N ASN A 141 9.66 40.68 -34.83
CA ASN A 141 10.47 41.60 -34.04
C ASN A 141 10.01 43.05 -34.24
N HIS A 142 9.72 43.76 -33.14
CA HIS A 142 9.81 45.22 -33.09
C HIS A 142 10.82 45.62 -32.00
N ALA A 143 11.80 46.40 -32.43
CA ALA A 143 12.90 46.93 -31.62
C ALA A 143 12.62 48.38 -31.18
N ALA A 144 13.43 48.80 -30.18
CA ALA A 144 13.63 50.15 -29.63
C ALA A 144 12.55 50.65 -28.64
N GLY A 145 12.87 51.31 -27.53
CA GLY A 145 14.15 51.84 -27.04
C GLY A 145 14.02 52.24 -25.56
N ALA A 146 15.17 52.55 -24.97
CA ALA A 146 15.43 52.77 -23.54
C ALA A 146 14.70 53.96 -22.91
N ASP A 147 14.52 53.95 -21.59
CA ASP A 147 15.11 55.01 -20.76
C ASP A 147 15.29 54.65 -19.27
N ARG A 148 16.25 55.33 -18.64
CA ARG A 148 16.89 55.11 -17.33
C ARG A 148 16.15 55.74 -16.12
N ALA A 149 16.72 55.46 -14.93
CA ALA A 149 16.65 56.19 -13.64
C ALA A 149 15.52 55.77 -12.68
N ALA A 150 15.64 55.84 -11.36
CA ALA A 150 16.73 55.95 -10.39
C ALA A 150 16.11 55.64 -9.00
N ALA A 151 16.98 55.47 -8.01
CA ALA A 151 16.73 55.17 -6.61
C ALA A 151 15.64 56.01 -5.90
N ALA A 152 15.02 55.45 -4.87
CA ALA A 152 14.81 56.13 -3.60
C ALA A 152 14.43 55.14 -2.46
N ASP A 153 15.15 55.33 -1.35
CA ASP A 153 14.82 54.97 0.03
C ASP A 153 13.40 55.33 0.44
N HIS A 154 12.81 54.59 1.39
CA HIS A 154 12.26 55.17 2.63
C HIS A 154 11.84 54.12 3.66
N ALA A 155 12.15 54.46 4.90
CA ALA A 155 11.92 53.72 6.12
C ALA A 155 10.52 53.97 6.73
N ALA A 156 10.13 53.01 7.58
CA ALA A 156 9.41 53.15 8.85
C ALA A 156 8.11 53.97 8.96
N HIS A 157 7.05 53.31 9.45
CA HIS A 157 6.31 53.77 10.62
C HIS A 157 5.54 52.60 11.25
N GLY A 158 5.76 52.37 12.55
CA GLY A 158 4.89 51.56 13.40
C GLY A 158 3.91 52.45 14.16
N LEU A 159 2.85 51.85 14.72
CA LEU A 159 2.08 52.37 15.86
C LEU A 159 1.47 51.19 16.64
N ASP A 160 1.89 51.10 17.91
CA ASP A 160 1.15 50.89 19.16
C ASP A 160 -0.09 49.97 19.26
N GLY A 161 -0.08 49.12 20.30
CA GLY A 161 -1.26 48.46 20.91
C GLY A 161 -2.04 49.41 21.84
N PRO A 162 -2.66 49.00 22.98
CA PRO A 162 -2.91 47.65 23.55
C PRO A 162 -4.39 47.46 24.00
N ALA A 163 -4.73 46.30 24.61
CA ALA A 163 -5.76 46.23 25.67
C ALA A 163 -5.73 44.87 26.41
N ASP A 164 -5.43 44.94 27.71
CA ASP A 164 -5.69 43.96 28.77
C ASP A 164 -7.20 43.75 29.02
N HIS A 165 -7.58 42.58 29.57
CA HIS A 165 -8.45 42.47 30.75
C HIS A 165 -8.46 41.04 31.33
N ASP A 166 -7.86 40.92 32.52
CA ASP A 166 -8.35 40.37 33.80
C ASP A 166 -9.12 39.03 33.93
N HIS A 167 -8.53 38.17 34.79
CA HIS A 167 -9.05 37.53 36.04
C HIS A 167 -10.54 37.11 36.12
N ALA A 168 -11.02 36.02 36.75
CA ALA A 168 -10.54 34.93 37.63
C ALA A 168 -11.67 33.86 37.61
N SER A 169 -11.53 32.59 37.99
CA SER A 169 -11.55 32.12 39.39
C SER A 169 -11.63 30.57 39.43
N HIS A 170 -10.86 29.99 40.36
CA HIS A 170 -11.10 28.82 41.23
C HIS A 170 -12.00 27.63 40.84
N GLY A 171 -11.46 26.43 41.08
CA GLY A 171 -12.22 25.20 41.32
C GLY A 171 -11.33 23.98 41.59
N LEU A 172 -10.93 23.79 42.85
CA LEU A 172 -10.20 22.63 43.38
C LEU A 172 -11.09 21.36 43.40
N SER A 173 -10.50 20.21 43.08
CA SER A 173 -10.71 18.88 43.72
C SER A 173 -9.90 17.85 42.88
N ASP A 174 -8.71 17.46 43.31
CA ASP A 174 -8.43 16.34 44.22
C ASP A 174 -9.36 15.13 44.00
N THR A 175 -8.85 14.02 43.45
CA THR A 175 -8.64 12.76 44.20
C THR A 175 -8.11 11.63 43.29
N LYS A 176 -7.01 11.00 43.75
CA LYS A 176 -6.51 9.62 43.51
C LYS A 176 -5.97 9.19 42.14
N HIS A 177 -4.64 9.27 42.08
CA HIS A 177 -3.76 8.17 41.68
C HIS A 177 -4.20 6.81 42.26
N ARG A 178 -4.18 5.75 41.44
CA ARG A 178 -3.70 4.41 41.85
C ARG A 178 -2.95 3.75 40.69
N ASN A 179 -1.70 3.41 40.98
CA ASN A 179 -0.77 2.65 40.17
C ASN A 179 -1.02 1.13 40.27
N HIS A 180 -0.70 0.46 39.16
CA HIS A 180 -0.03 -0.84 38.93
C HIS A 180 0.19 -1.92 40.02
N ALA A 181 0.34 -3.14 39.48
CA ALA A 181 0.86 -4.43 40.00
C ALA A 181 -0.24 -5.37 40.57
N ASP A 182 -0.37 -6.67 40.23
CA ASP A 182 0.59 -7.78 40.08
C ASP A 182 0.10 -8.82 39.02
N LEU A 183 0.94 -9.47 38.19
CA LEU A 183 1.74 -10.71 38.41
C LEU A 183 0.90 -11.87 39.02
N ALA A 184 0.44 -12.83 38.21
CA ALA A 184 1.11 -14.08 37.78
C ALA A 184 1.04 -15.23 38.80
N ASP A 185 0.26 -16.28 38.49
CA ASP A 185 0.57 -17.69 38.78
C ASP A 185 -0.37 -18.58 37.92
N ARG A 186 0.16 -19.33 36.94
CA ARG A 186 0.52 -20.76 36.98
C ARG A 186 -0.65 -21.70 37.25
N ASP A 187 -0.97 -22.50 36.22
CA ASP A 187 -1.12 -23.95 36.35
C ASP A 187 -1.14 -24.58 34.95
N ASN A 188 -0.11 -25.36 34.63
CA ASN A 188 -0.11 -26.25 33.47
C ASN A 188 0.40 -27.62 33.92
N ALA A 189 -0.54 -28.53 34.14
CA ALA A 189 -0.27 -29.91 34.50
C ALA A 189 0.08 -30.72 33.25
N ARG A 190 1.22 -31.39 33.36
CA ARG A 190 1.74 -32.44 32.48
C ARG A 190 0.75 -33.61 32.39
N HIS A 191 0.68 -34.29 31.25
CA HIS A 191 0.47 -35.74 31.19
C HIS A 191 1.25 -36.31 29.99
N ASP A 192 2.33 -37.00 30.31
CA ASP A 192 2.98 -37.99 29.48
C ASP A 192 2.12 -39.26 29.44
N HIS A 193 2.00 -39.92 28.29
CA HIS A 193 1.89 -41.37 28.27
C HIS A 193 2.55 -41.97 27.04
N ALA A 194 3.31 -43.02 27.33
CA ALA A 194 4.18 -43.79 26.47
C ALA A 194 3.42 -44.86 25.67
N GLY A 195 4.15 -45.47 24.74
CA GLY A 195 3.65 -46.31 23.67
C GLY A 195 3.12 -47.69 24.07
N HIS A 196 2.59 -48.38 23.07
CA HIS A 196 2.44 -49.84 23.03
C HIS A 196 2.64 -50.32 21.58
N ASP A 197 3.63 -51.19 21.42
CA ASP A 197 3.86 -52.02 20.24
C ASP A 197 2.77 -53.09 20.12
N ARG A 198 2.26 -53.31 18.90
CA ARG A 198 1.82 -54.64 18.45
C ARG A 198 2.04 -54.82 16.94
N ALA A 199 2.61 -55.99 16.64
CA ALA A 199 2.96 -56.50 15.33
C ALA A 199 1.75 -57.02 14.52
N GLY A 200 1.96 -57.14 13.20
CA GLY A 200 1.36 -58.20 12.39
C GLY A 200 0.49 -57.72 11.21
N GLY A 201 0.96 -57.96 9.98
CA GLY A 201 0.12 -57.88 8.78
C GLY A 201 0.90 -57.59 7.50
N ALA A 202 1.47 -58.63 6.89
CA ALA A 202 2.12 -58.54 5.58
C ALA A 202 1.07 -58.33 4.48
N ASP A 203 1.10 -57.17 3.82
CA ASP A 203 0.35 -56.91 2.59
C ASP A 203 1.31 -56.60 1.43
N ARG A 204 1.12 -57.31 0.31
CA ARG A 204 2.01 -57.34 -0.85
C ARG A 204 1.80 -56.08 -1.69
N GLY A 205 2.51 -55.01 -1.36
CA GLY A 205 2.49 -53.75 -2.10
C GLY A 205 3.17 -53.82 -3.46
N HIS A 206 2.38 -53.66 -4.53
CA HIS A 206 2.86 -53.38 -5.88
C HIS A 206 3.76 -52.12 -5.90
N PRO A 207 4.83 -52.06 -6.73
CA PRO A 207 5.69 -50.89 -6.79
C PRO A 207 4.90 -49.68 -7.31
N ARG A 208 4.56 -48.74 -6.42
CA ARG A 208 3.96 -47.46 -6.79
C ARG A 208 4.97 -46.67 -7.62
N ARG A 209 4.69 -46.50 -8.91
CA ARG A 209 5.37 -45.54 -9.79
C ARG A 209 5.48 -44.19 -9.07
N PRO A 210 6.64 -43.51 -9.11
CA PRO A 210 6.77 -42.15 -8.58
C PRO A 210 5.78 -41.26 -9.32
N LYS A 211 4.87 -40.65 -8.54
CA LYS A 211 3.87 -39.70 -9.04
C LYS A 211 4.62 -38.54 -9.66
N ALA A 212 4.51 -38.38 -10.98
CA ALA A 212 5.08 -37.26 -11.70
C ALA A 212 4.75 -35.95 -10.98
N PRO A 213 5.71 -35.01 -10.83
CA PRO A 213 5.42 -33.72 -10.23
C PRO A 213 4.26 -33.10 -11.00
N ARG A 214 3.17 -32.78 -10.28
CA ARG A 214 2.06 -32.02 -10.86
C ARG A 214 2.66 -30.80 -11.55
N PRO A 215 2.34 -30.53 -12.83
CA PRO A 215 2.77 -29.28 -13.46
C PRO A 215 2.33 -28.16 -12.52
N ALA A 216 3.27 -27.28 -12.18
CA ALA A 216 3.00 -26.14 -11.32
C ALA A 216 1.78 -25.43 -11.90
N GLU A 217 0.62 -25.56 -11.24
CA GLU A 217 -0.58 -24.83 -11.60
C GLU A 217 -0.14 -23.38 -11.77
N ALA A 218 -0.22 -22.88 -13.00
CA ALA A 218 0.10 -21.49 -13.30
C ALA A 218 -0.73 -20.67 -12.33
N ARG A 219 -0.08 -20.09 -11.31
CA ARG A 219 -0.78 -19.36 -10.24
C ARG A 219 -1.57 -18.26 -10.93
N SER A 220 -2.89 -18.43 -11.01
CA SER A 220 -3.78 -17.46 -11.61
C SER A 220 -3.55 -16.12 -10.93
N VAL A 221 -3.35 -15.06 -11.72
CA VAL A 221 -3.15 -13.71 -11.19
C VAL A 221 -4.35 -13.38 -10.29
N PRO A 222 -4.13 -12.97 -9.03
CA PRO A 222 -5.23 -12.74 -8.10
C PRO A 222 -6.09 -11.58 -8.57
N THR A 223 -7.40 -11.79 -8.60
CA THR A 223 -8.38 -10.76 -8.98
C THR A 223 -8.35 -9.58 -7.99
N PRO A 224 -8.81 -8.38 -8.39
CA PRO A 224 -8.95 -7.24 -7.48
C PRO A 224 -9.75 -7.58 -6.22
N ALA A 225 -10.88 -8.28 -6.34
CA ALA A 225 -11.64 -8.73 -5.18
C ALA A 225 -10.85 -9.69 -4.28
N THR A 226 -9.96 -10.50 -4.83
CA THR A 226 -9.10 -11.40 -4.03
C THR A 226 -8.05 -10.61 -3.25
N ARG A 227 -7.45 -9.58 -3.87
CA ARG A 227 -6.52 -8.67 -3.18
C ARG A 227 -7.22 -7.90 -2.07
N LEU A 228 -8.39 -7.31 -2.34
CA LEU A 228 -9.19 -6.62 -1.32
C LEU A 228 -9.63 -7.55 -0.18
N ARG A 229 -9.96 -8.82 -0.45
CA ARG A 229 -10.21 -9.82 0.61
C ARG A 229 -8.98 -10.07 1.48
N ARG A 230 -7.78 -10.13 0.88
CA ARG A 230 -6.53 -10.28 1.64
C ARG A 230 -6.25 -9.05 2.51
N ARG A 231 -6.46 -7.85 1.98
CA ARG A 231 -6.36 -6.59 2.75
C ARG A 231 -7.35 -6.60 3.93
N ALA A 232 -8.62 -6.91 3.68
CA ALA A 232 -9.65 -6.93 4.72
C ALA A 232 -9.37 -7.97 5.84
N ALA A 233 -8.69 -9.08 5.52
CA ALA A 233 -8.30 -10.09 6.50
C ALA A 233 -6.98 -9.75 7.23
N ALA A 234 -6.21 -8.77 6.76
CA ALA A 234 -4.90 -8.46 7.30
C ALA A 234 -4.97 -7.69 8.61
N ARG A 235 -4.04 -8.00 9.51
CA ARG A 235 -3.82 -7.33 10.79
C ARG A 235 -2.44 -6.70 10.78
N VAL A 236 -2.37 -5.38 10.71
CA VAL A 236 -1.11 -4.62 10.69
C VAL A 236 -0.94 -3.89 12.02
N VAL A 237 0.20 -4.09 12.66
CA VAL A 237 0.57 -3.39 13.90
C VAL A 237 1.69 -2.41 13.60
N LEU A 238 1.51 -1.13 13.93
CA LEU A 238 2.58 -0.13 13.88
C LEU A 238 3.17 -0.04 15.29
N ALA A 239 4.46 -0.33 15.44
CA ALA A 239 5.14 -0.34 16.72
C ALA A 239 6.33 0.62 16.72
N GLY A 240 6.66 1.17 17.89
CA GLY A 240 7.80 2.06 18.08
C GLY A 240 7.39 3.54 18.09
N ARG A 241 8.22 4.38 17.49
CA ARG A 241 8.05 5.84 17.50
C ARG A 241 8.31 6.40 16.11
N GLY A 242 7.60 7.47 15.78
CA GLY A 242 7.91 8.24 14.57
C GLY A 242 6.68 8.85 13.93
N ARG A 243 6.91 9.99 13.27
CA ARG A 243 5.87 10.80 12.62
C ARG A 243 5.21 10.09 11.42
N LEU A 244 5.77 8.97 10.98
CA LEU A 244 5.21 8.13 9.92
C LEU A 244 4.06 7.22 10.40
N ALA A 245 3.83 7.08 11.71
CA ALA A 245 2.79 6.21 12.25
C ALA A 245 1.39 6.58 11.73
N ALA A 246 0.98 7.83 11.93
CA ALA A 246 -0.34 8.32 11.56
C ALA A 246 -0.62 8.21 10.04
N PRO A 247 0.24 8.72 9.13
CA PRO A 247 -0.03 8.62 7.70
C PRO A 247 -0.01 7.17 7.21
N ILE A 248 0.90 6.30 7.68
CA ILE A 248 0.89 4.87 7.29
C ILE A 248 -0.40 4.20 7.77
N ALA A 249 -0.83 4.44 9.01
CA ALA A 249 -2.04 3.82 9.56
C ALA A 249 -3.31 4.20 8.76
N VAL A 250 -3.49 5.50 8.48
CA VAL A 250 -4.64 6.00 7.72
C VAL A 250 -4.62 5.51 6.27
N LEU A 251 -3.46 5.51 5.61
CA LEU A 251 -3.35 5.01 4.23
C LEU A 251 -3.63 3.50 4.13
N LEU A 252 -3.16 2.69 5.09
CA LEU A 252 -3.49 1.26 5.14
C LEU A 252 -5.00 1.04 5.28
N ALA A 253 -5.64 1.77 6.18
CA ALA A 253 -7.07 1.69 6.42
C ALA A 253 -7.86 2.12 5.17
N ALA A 254 -7.49 3.24 4.55
CA ALA A 254 -8.09 3.74 3.31
C ALA A 254 -7.92 2.75 2.13
N ALA A 255 -6.79 2.04 2.08
CA ALA A 255 -6.54 0.99 1.10
C ALA A 255 -7.34 -0.31 1.35
N GLY A 256 -8.10 -0.39 2.45
CA GLY A 256 -8.98 -1.52 2.78
C GLY A 256 -8.34 -2.57 3.69
N VAL A 257 -7.27 -2.25 4.41
CA VAL A 257 -6.75 -3.13 5.47
C VAL A 257 -7.76 -3.18 6.62
N GLY A 258 -8.21 -4.38 6.99
CA GLY A 258 -9.34 -4.52 7.93
C GLY A 258 -8.98 -4.25 9.39
N HIS A 259 -7.71 -4.38 9.76
CA HIS A 259 -7.26 -4.13 11.13
C HIS A 259 -5.91 -3.42 11.14
N VAL A 260 -5.89 -2.21 11.68
CA VAL A 260 -4.69 -1.39 11.84
C VAL A 260 -4.59 -0.94 13.30
N PHE A 261 -3.59 -1.43 14.03
CA PHE A 261 -3.36 -1.05 15.42
C PHE A 261 -2.05 -0.27 15.57
N ALA A 262 -2.12 0.94 16.11
CA ALA A 262 -0.96 1.78 16.40
C ALA A 262 -0.51 1.57 17.86
N ASP A 263 0.43 0.64 18.06
CA ASP A 263 1.12 0.37 19.32
C ASP A 263 2.28 1.36 19.51
N VAL A 264 1.94 2.66 19.50
CA VAL A 264 2.89 3.77 19.63
C VAL A 264 2.62 4.53 20.92
N GLY A 265 3.67 4.71 21.73
CA GLY A 265 3.58 5.46 22.99
C GLY A 265 3.69 6.97 22.78
N GLY A 266 3.50 7.74 23.86
CA GLY A 266 3.65 9.19 23.88
C GLY A 266 2.43 9.98 23.41
N SER A 267 2.56 11.31 23.43
CA SER A 267 1.54 12.27 22.99
C SER A 267 1.88 12.87 21.63
N VAL A 268 0.86 13.35 20.92
CA VAL A 268 1.03 14.08 19.65
C VAL A 268 1.73 15.41 19.90
N THR A 269 2.76 15.71 19.12
CA THR A 269 3.45 17.01 19.14
C THR A 269 3.06 17.88 17.94
N PRO A 270 3.22 19.21 18.00
CA PRO A 270 2.94 20.10 16.87
C PRO A 270 3.74 19.75 15.60
N GLU A 271 4.95 19.21 15.76
CA GLU A 271 5.81 18.78 14.65
C GLU A 271 5.25 17.59 13.86
N GLU A 272 4.29 16.87 14.43
CA GLU A 272 3.62 15.73 13.79
C GLU A 272 2.46 16.14 12.89
N LEU A 273 2.01 17.39 12.90
CA LEU A 273 0.82 17.80 12.13
C LEU A 273 1.11 17.91 10.63
N ALA A 274 2.29 18.42 10.28
CA ALA A 274 2.63 18.74 8.90
C ALA A 274 2.71 17.49 8.02
N GLY A 275 1.77 17.35 7.09
CA GLY A 275 1.73 16.21 6.15
C GLY A 275 1.17 14.92 6.72
N THR A 276 0.44 14.98 7.84
CA THR A 276 -0.17 13.81 8.48
C THR A 276 -1.68 14.01 8.64
N PRO A 277 -2.45 12.97 9.00
CA PRO A 277 -3.90 13.06 9.17
C PRO A 277 -4.33 13.58 10.56
N LEU A 278 -3.39 14.08 11.37
CA LEU A 278 -3.64 14.64 12.70
C LEU A 278 -3.94 16.14 12.61
N SER A 279 -4.79 16.65 13.50
CA SER A 279 -5.16 18.08 13.56
C SER A 279 -4.54 18.78 14.79
N GLY A 280 -4.67 20.11 14.85
CA GLY A 280 -4.25 20.89 16.02
C GLY A 280 -4.92 20.44 17.31
N ASP A 281 -6.17 19.97 17.24
CA ASP A 281 -6.93 19.45 18.38
C ASP A 281 -6.34 18.15 18.94
N ASP A 282 -5.48 17.47 18.16
CA ASP A 282 -4.83 16.24 18.58
C ASP A 282 -3.60 16.49 19.47
N VAL A 283 -3.04 17.70 19.47
CA VAL A 283 -1.81 18.04 20.20
C VAL A 283 -1.96 17.78 21.70
N GLY A 284 -0.98 17.09 22.30
CA GLY A 284 -0.99 16.71 23.71
C GLY A 284 -1.79 15.45 24.03
N ARG A 285 -2.72 15.02 23.17
CA ARG A 285 -3.50 13.78 23.34
C ARG A 285 -2.62 12.55 23.14
N PRO A 286 -2.98 11.39 23.71
CA PRO A 286 -2.27 10.14 23.47
C PRO A 286 -2.23 9.80 21.98
N ARG A 287 -1.01 9.63 21.43
CA ARG A 287 -0.80 9.42 19.99
C ARG A 287 -1.61 8.24 19.43
N ARG A 288 -1.69 7.14 20.18
CA ARG A 288 -2.46 5.95 19.81
C ARG A 288 -3.96 6.25 19.58
N GLU A 289 -4.54 7.14 20.38
CA GLU A 289 -5.97 7.48 20.35
C GLU A 289 -6.25 8.42 19.19
N ALA A 290 -5.43 9.45 19.01
CA ALA A 290 -5.51 10.36 17.87
C ALA A 290 -5.40 9.62 16.53
N ILE A 291 -4.47 8.65 16.42
CA ILE A 291 -4.35 7.81 15.22
C ILE A 291 -5.58 6.92 15.03
N ALA A 292 -6.10 6.29 16.08
CA ALA A 292 -7.29 5.45 15.99
C ALA A 292 -8.52 6.23 15.51
N GLU A 293 -8.70 7.47 15.98
CA GLU A 293 -9.77 8.36 15.52
C GLU A 293 -9.56 8.82 14.07
N ALA A 294 -8.33 9.16 13.68
CA ALA A 294 -8.00 9.50 12.30
C ALA A 294 -8.30 8.33 11.34
N VAL A 295 -7.97 7.10 11.75
CA VAL A 295 -8.34 5.87 11.02
C VAL A 295 -9.87 5.72 10.94
N GLY A 296 -10.59 5.93 12.05
CA GLY A 296 -12.05 5.87 12.09
C GLY A 296 -12.73 6.88 11.15
N ARG A 297 -12.20 8.10 11.04
CA ARG A 297 -12.67 9.12 10.09
C ARG A 297 -12.46 8.71 8.64
N ALA A 298 -11.29 8.16 8.31
CA ALA A 298 -10.94 7.80 6.94
C ALA A 298 -11.63 6.50 6.47
N ALA A 299 -11.69 5.49 7.33
CA ALA A 299 -12.21 4.16 7.03
C ALA A 299 -12.91 3.53 8.25
N PRO A 300 -14.19 3.86 8.51
CA PRO A 300 -14.93 3.45 9.71
C PRO A 300 -15.04 1.94 9.94
N ALA A 301 -14.91 1.13 8.88
CA ALA A 301 -14.95 -0.33 8.97
C ALA A 301 -13.62 -0.95 9.49
N THR A 302 -12.57 -0.14 9.64
CA THR A 302 -11.25 -0.61 10.08
C THR A 302 -11.22 -0.78 11.59
N VAL A 303 -10.83 -1.96 12.05
CA VAL A 303 -10.66 -2.23 13.46
C VAL A 303 -9.33 -1.63 13.95
N THR A 304 -9.37 -0.89 15.07
CA THR A 304 -8.20 -0.22 15.65
C THR A 304 -7.83 -0.72 17.06
N ARG A 305 -8.53 -1.73 17.58
CA ARG A 305 -8.24 -2.30 18.91
C ARG A 305 -6.90 -3.06 18.95
N PRO A 306 -6.31 -3.29 20.13
CA PRO A 306 -5.06 -4.02 20.26
C PRO A 306 -5.07 -5.41 19.60
N VAL A 307 -3.94 -5.75 18.98
CA VAL A 307 -3.65 -7.09 18.44
C VAL A 307 -2.43 -7.63 19.18
N GLN A 308 -2.56 -8.83 19.73
CA GLN A 308 -1.41 -9.57 20.23
C GLN A 308 -0.42 -9.78 19.08
N ARG A 309 0.83 -9.29 19.23
CA ARG A 309 1.79 -9.18 18.12
C ARG A 309 2.00 -10.49 17.34
N GLY A 310 1.94 -11.65 18.00
CA GLY A 310 2.06 -12.97 17.35
C GLY A 310 0.92 -13.36 16.40
N HIS A 311 -0.16 -12.58 16.36
CA HIS A 311 -1.28 -12.75 15.43
C HIS A 311 -1.34 -11.64 14.36
N ALA A 312 -0.35 -10.75 14.31
CA ALA A 312 -0.25 -9.73 13.28
C ALA A 312 0.22 -10.37 11.97
N THR A 313 -0.43 -10.02 10.87
CA THR A 313 0.04 -10.37 9.51
C THR A 313 1.41 -9.76 9.25
N LEU A 314 1.61 -8.52 9.69
CA LEU A 314 2.87 -7.77 9.57
C LEU A 314 2.98 -6.76 10.72
N VAL A 315 4.19 -6.56 11.23
CA VAL A 315 4.52 -5.43 12.12
C VAL A 315 5.29 -4.37 11.34
N VAL A 316 4.90 -3.11 11.42
CA VAL A 316 5.68 -1.98 10.93
C VAL A 316 6.47 -1.42 12.10
N GLN A 317 7.78 -1.64 12.09
CA GLN A 317 8.69 -1.15 13.11
C GLN A 317 9.14 0.26 12.75
N LEU A 318 8.59 1.25 13.45
CA LEU A 318 8.85 2.67 13.28
C LEU A 318 9.96 3.10 14.23
N GLY A 319 11.07 3.58 13.67
CA GLY A 319 12.26 3.89 14.45
C GLY A 319 12.78 2.67 15.23
N HIS A 320 13.91 2.85 15.90
CA HIS A 320 14.50 1.82 16.73
C HIS A 320 14.93 2.45 18.05
N ASP A 321 14.07 2.36 19.07
CA ASP A 321 14.42 2.73 20.46
C ASP A 321 15.36 1.68 21.09
N GLU A 322 15.37 0.47 20.52
CA GLU A 322 16.20 -0.65 20.94
C GLU A 322 17.28 -0.97 19.91
N PRO A 323 18.39 -1.58 20.32
CA PRO A 323 19.39 -2.13 19.41
C PRO A 323 18.73 -3.00 18.34
N VAL A 324 19.03 -2.70 17.08
CA VAL A 324 18.47 -3.39 15.90
C VAL A 324 18.64 -4.92 15.92
N ALA A 325 19.67 -5.42 16.62
CA ALA A 325 19.90 -6.84 16.84
C ALA A 325 18.81 -7.48 17.73
N LEU A 326 18.38 -6.79 18.80
CA LEU A 326 17.32 -7.26 19.70
C LEU A 326 15.96 -7.25 19.01
N VAL A 327 15.66 -6.17 18.28
CA VAL A 327 14.45 -6.07 17.45
C VAL A 327 14.38 -7.23 16.46
N ALA A 328 15.47 -7.48 15.72
CA ALA A 328 15.55 -8.58 14.77
C ALA A 328 15.39 -9.95 15.45
N ALA A 329 16.03 -10.16 16.61
CA ALA A 329 15.93 -11.41 17.36
C ALA A 329 14.51 -11.66 17.88
N GLY A 330 13.84 -10.65 18.45
CA GLY A 330 12.48 -10.77 18.97
C GLY A 330 11.46 -11.14 17.88
N HIS A 331 11.57 -10.53 16.69
CA HIS A 331 10.73 -10.92 15.54
C HIS A 331 11.08 -12.30 15.00
N ALA A 332 12.37 -12.67 14.95
CA ALA A 332 12.79 -14.00 14.51
C ALA A 332 12.26 -15.11 15.43
N GLN A 333 12.37 -14.95 16.75
CA GLN A 333 11.86 -15.89 17.75
C GLN A 333 10.36 -16.13 17.60
N ARG A 334 9.58 -15.07 17.33
CA ARG A 334 8.13 -15.16 17.12
C ARG A 334 7.71 -15.51 15.69
N ARG A 335 8.68 -15.70 14.79
CA ARG A 335 8.46 -15.87 13.33
C ARG A 335 7.57 -14.77 12.74
N GLN A 336 7.69 -13.56 13.27
CA GLN A 336 6.85 -12.41 12.91
C GLN A 336 7.43 -11.68 11.69
N PRO A 337 6.70 -11.58 10.56
CA PRO A 337 7.06 -10.68 9.49
C PRO A 337 7.02 -9.22 9.97
N TYR A 338 8.03 -8.44 9.59
CA TYR A 338 8.05 -7.01 9.88
C TYR A 338 8.68 -6.18 8.76
N LEU A 339 8.28 -4.91 8.67
CA LEU A 339 8.90 -3.90 7.83
C LEU A 339 9.53 -2.83 8.73
N ALA A 340 10.83 -2.60 8.61
CA ALA A 340 11.47 -1.48 9.30
C ALA A 340 11.27 -0.18 8.51
N VAL A 341 10.95 0.89 9.21
CA VAL A 341 10.81 2.24 8.65
C VAL A 341 11.43 3.22 9.64
N ALA A 342 12.39 4.01 9.18
CA ALA A 342 13.03 5.03 10.00
C ALA A 342 13.21 6.30 9.18
N VAL A 343 13.47 7.42 9.85
CA VAL A 343 14.10 8.58 9.22
C VAL A 343 15.58 8.53 9.62
N GLN A 344 16.46 9.01 8.75
CA GLN A 344 17.90 9.11 9.03
C GLN A 344 18.34 10.46 8.45
N GLU A 345 18.70 11.41 9.31
CA GLU A 345 19.13 12.76 8.89
C GLU A 345 18.16 13.41 7.87
N GLY A 346 16.86 13.21 8.11
CA GLY A 346 15.78 13.70 7.26
C GLY A 346 15.53 12.98 5.94
N THR A 347 16.20 11.85 5.74
CA THR A 347 15.87 10.90 4.67
C THR A 347 15.13 9.70 5.25
N PRO A 348 13.84 9.50 4.95
CA PRO A 348 13.15 8.26 5.27
C PRO A 348 13.80 7.06 4.59
N VAL A 349 13.99 5.98 5.34
CA VAL A 349 14.49 4.69 4.87
C VAL A 349 13.44 3.63 5.14
N VAL A 350 12.96 2.99 4.09
CA VAL A 350 11.96 1.92 4.14
C VAL A 350 12.63 0.58 3.83
N GLY A 351 12.45 -0.39 4.72
CA GLY A 351 13.06 -1.71 4.61
C GLY A 351 14.09 -2.00 5.70
N PRO A 352 14.46 -3.28 5.89
CA PRO A 352 14.02 -4.40 5.05
C PRO A 352 12.62 -4.87 5.44
N LEU A 353 11.87 -5.35 4.45
CA LEU A 353 10.76 -6.24 4.73
C LEU A 353 11.31 -7.64 5.02
N THR A 354 11.23 -8.01 6.28
CA THR A 354 11.80 -9.23 6.83
C THR A 354 10.72 -10.29 7.01
N VAL A 355 10.89 -11.41 6.33
CA VAL A 355 10.17 -12.66 6.61
C VAL A 355 11.20 -13.61 7.23
N PRO A 356 11.08 -13.94 8.53
CA PRO A 356 12.08 -14.75 9.23
C PRO A 356 12.43 -16.04 8.47
N GLY A 357 13.73 -16.30 8.34
CA GLY A 357 14.27 -17.45 7.59
C GLY A 357 14.17 -17.35 6.06
N ARG A 358 13.58 -16.29 5.50
CA ARG A 358 13.38 -16.14 4.04
C ARG A 358 14.04 -14.91 3.46
N THR A 359 14.05 -13.80 4.18
CA THR A 359 14.72 -12.57 3.74
C THR A 359 15.71 -12.08 4.78
N PRO A 360 16.77 -11.35 4.36
CA PRO A 360 17.74 -10.73 5.27
C PRO A 360 17.03 -9.86 6.31
N CYS A 361 17.39 -10.03 7.58
CA CYS A 361 16.83 -9.27 8.69
C CYS A 361 17.57 -7.94 8.90
N LEU A 362 16.99 -7.07 9.72
CA LEU A 362 17.59 -5.77 10.08
C LEU A 362 19.02 -5.92 10.66
N HIS A 363 19.29 -6.97 11.44
CA HIS A 363 20.63 -7.24 11.95
C HIS A 363 21.66 -7.59 10.85
N CYS A 364 21.24 -8.23 9.74
CA CYS A 364 22.12 -8.44 8.59
C CYS A 364 22.57 -7.11 7.98
N ILE A 365 21.63 -6.17 7.86
CA ILE A 365 21.90 -4.85 7.28
C ILE A 365 22.82 -4.05 8.18
N ASP A 366 22.53 -4.04 9.49
CA ASP A 366 23.38 -3.37 10.47
C ASP A 366 24.81 -3.95 10.47
N SER A 367 24.95 -5.28 10.45
CA SER A 367 26.26 -5.93 10.37
C SER A 367 27.02 -5.52 9.11
N HIS A 368 26.36 -5.53 7.94
CA HIS A 368 26.97 -5.08 6.68
C HIS A 368 27.27 -3.57 6.64
N ARG A 369 26.63 -2.75 7.47
CA ARG A 369 26.98 -1.33 7.62
C ARG A 369 28.25 -1.21 8.47
N ARG A 370 28.32 -1.94 9.60
CA ARG A 370 29.51 -1.99 10.46
C ARG A 370 30.74 -2.57 9.76
N ASP A 371 30.58 -3.60 8.92
CA ASP A 371 31.70 -4.15 8.13
C ASP A 371 32.29 -3.10 7.17
N ARG A 372 31.44 -2.23 6.62
CA ARG A 372 31.86 -1.19 5.67
C ARG A 372 32.46 0.02 6.36
N ASP A 373 31.98 0.33 7.56
CA ASP A 373 32.48 1.42 8.38
C ASP A 373 32.58 0.99 9.85
N PRO A 374 33.70 0.34 10.23
CA PRO A 374 33.91 -0.10 11.61
C PRO A 374 34.09 1.06 12.60
N ALA A 375 34.44 2.24 12.10
CA ALA A 375 34.67 3.44 12.90
C ALA A 375 33.36 4.22 13.15
N ALA A 376 32.28 3.90 12.43
CA ALA A 376 30.98 4.53 12.63
C ALA A 376 30.49 4.34 14.09
N PRO A 377 30.03 5.40 14.76
CA PRO A 377 29.41 5.25 16.07
C PRO A 377 28.15 4.38 15.93
N PRO A 378 27.79 3.61 16.97
CA PRO A 378 26.55 2.87 16.97
C PRO A 378 25.38 3.85 16.76
N VAL A 379 24.44 3.48 15.89
CA VAL A 379 23.20 4.24 15.74
C VAL A 379 22.44 4.15 17.08
N GLY A 380 22.49 5.23 17.85
CA GLY A 380 21.74 5.37 19.09
C GLY A 380 20.26 5.65 18.82
N PRO A 381 19.39 5.50 19.82
CA PRO A 381 18.02 6.00 19.72
C PRO A 381 18.09 7.52 19.52
N GLY A 382 17.53 8.02 18.41
CA GLY A 382 17.46 9.46 18.15
C GLY A 382 16.66 10.16 19.25
N SER A 383 17.20 11.25 19.81
CA SER A 383 16.50 12.07 20.78
C SER A 383 15.65 13.12 20.06
N GLY A 384 14.38 12.81 19.82
CA GLY A 384 13.42 13.75 19.25
C GLY A 384 12.92 13.36 17.86
N ALA A 385 11.96 14.13 17.36
CA ALA A 385 11.36 13.85 16.06
C ALA A 385 12.30 14.32 14.94
N GLU A 386 12.97 13.40 14.27
CA GLU A 386 13.98 13.71 13.23
C GLU A 386 13.37 14.54 12.09
N PRO A 387 13.93 15.69 11.70
CA PRO A 387 13.34 16.60 10.71
C PRO A 387 13.14 15.88 9.37
N CYS A 388 12.01 16.07 8.69
CA CYS A 388 11.77 15.49 7.36
C CYS A 388 10.83 16.40 6.59
N ALA A 389 11.18 16.74 5.34
CA ALA A 389 10.30 17.55 4.49
C ALA A 389 8.95 16.84 4.27
N VAL A 390 7.86 17.59 4.33
CA VAL A 390 6.47 17.09 4.25
C VAL A 390 6.25 16.21 3.03
N THR A 391 6.68 16.65 1.84
CA THR A 391 6.52 15.89 0.59
C THR A 391 7.30 14.58 0.59
N THR A 392 8.46 14.55 1.25
CA THR A 392 9.30 13.36 1.39
C THR A 392 8.69 12.38 2.39
N LEU A 393 8.11 12.89 3.48
CA LEU A 393 7.41 12.09 4.48
C LEU A 393 6.18 11.40 3.88
N VAL A 394 5.35 12.14 3.14
CA VAL A 394 4.18 11.58 2.45
C VAL A 394 4.59 10.54 1.40
N ALA A 395 5.62 10.83 0.61
CA ALA A 395 6.15 9.86 -0.36
C ALA A 395 6.66 8.57 0.33
N ALA A 396 7.32 8.70 1.47
CA ALA A 396 7.79 7.56 2.24
C ALA A 396 6.64 6.75 2.85
N ALA A 397 5.61 7.40 3.39
CA ALA A 397 4.42 6.73 3.88
C ALA A 397 3.70 5.97 2.75
N ALA A 398 3.49 6.60 1.60
CA ALA A 398 2.89 5.97 0.43
C ALA A 398 3.71 4.76 -0.05
N PHE A 399 5.04 4.89 -0.14
CA PHE A 399 5.92 3.79 -0.51
C PHE A 399 5.89 2.64 0.49
N ALA A 400 5.96 2.93 1.80
CA ALA A 400 5.86 1.92 2.84
C ALA A 400 4.52 1.17 2.78
N VAL A 401 3.41 1.88 2.57
CA VAL A 401 2.08 1.28 2.40
C VAL A 401 2.04 0.37 1.16
N ALA A 402 2.60 0.80 0.03
CA ALA A 402 2.68 -0.03 -1.17
C ALA A 402 3.43 -1.35 -0.91
N GLU A 403 4.54 -1.30 -0.18
CA GLU A 403 5.31 -2.49 0.20
C GLU A 403 4.54 -3.43 1.15
N ILE A 404 3.81 -2.86 2.11
CA ILE A 404 2.94 -3.61 3.03
C ILE A 404 1.80 -4.30 2.26
N LEU A 405 1.12 -3.56 1.38
CA LEU A 405 0.03 -4.10 0.56
C LEU A 405 0.53 -5.19 -0.37
N GLN A 406 1.68 -4.99 -1.02
CA GLN A 406 2.31 -6.00 -1.87
C GLN A 406 2.60 -7.29 -1.08
N PHE A 407 3.03 -7.20 0.18
CA PHE A 407 3.23 -8.35 1.06
C PHE A 407 1.91 -9.04 1.44
N VAL A 408 0.93 -8.27 1.94
CA VAL A 408 -0.38 -8.76 2.37
C VAL A 408 -1.13 -9.44 1.22
N GLU A 409 -0.97 -8.93 0.01
CA GLU A 409 -1.54 -9.49 -1.21
C GLU A 409 -0.79 -10.72 -1.71
N GLY A 410 0.25 -11.19 -1.01
CA GLY A 410 1.03 -12.38 -1.34
C GLY A 410 2.04 -12.19 -2.47
N GLY A 411 2.32 -10.94 -2.83
CA GLY A 411 3.39 -10.56 -3.73
C GLY A 411 4.76 -10.54 -3.03
N ARG A 412 5.79 -10.11 -3.78
CA ARG A 412 7.15 -9.91 -3.24
C ARG A 412 7.48 -8.42 -3.24
N PRO A 413 7.58 -7.77 -2.07
CA PRO A 413 7.93 -6.35 -1.94
C PRO A 413 9.36 -6.07 -2.43
N GLU A 414 9.62 -4.85 -2.89
CA GLU A 414 10.95 -4.43 -3.36
C GLU A 414 12.01 -4.40 -2.25
N THR A 415 11.56 -4.16 -1.02
CA THR A 415 12.32 -4.10 0.23
C THR A 415 12.59 -5.48 0.84
N ALA A 416 12.12 -6.56 0.21
CA ALA A 416 12.49 -7.92 0.59
C ALA A 416 13.99 -8.15 0.32
N GLY A 417 14.82 -8.02 1.36
CA GLY A 417 16.29 -8.02 1.24
C GLY A 417 16.87 -6.73 0.66
N ALA A 418 16.17 -5.61 0.81
CA ALA A 418 16.65 -4.31 0.39
C ALA A 418 16.16 -3.20 1.33
N THR A 419 16.85 -2.06 1.30
CA THR A 419 16.37 -0.79 1.86
C THR A 419 16.15 0.20 0.72
N VAL A 420 15.19 1.10 0.88
CA VAL A 420 14.91 2.18 -0.06
C VAL A 420 15.01 3.50 0.68
N ASP A 421 15.95 4.34 0.27
CA ASP A 421 16.10 5.71 0.75
C ASP A 421 15.16 6.61 -0.07
N VAL A 422 14.25 7.33 0.59
CA VAL A 422 13.30 8.27 -0.04
C VAL A 422 13.89 9.68 0.03
N ARG A 423 14.53 10.14 -1.04
CA ARG A 423 15.32 11.39 -1.09
C ARG A 423 14.52 12.61 -1.59
N GLY A 424 13.20 12.49 -1.59
CA GLY A 424 12.26 13.45 -2.16
C GLY A 424 11.07 12.76 -2.80
N ALA A 425 10.05 13.53 -3.17
CA ALA A 425 8.91 13.02 -3.93
C ALA A 425 9.39 12.37 -5.23
N GLY A 426 9.23 11.05 -5.35
CA GLY A 426 9.61 10.25 -6.52
C GLY A 426 11.11 9.92 -6.65
N ARG A 427 11.98 10.36 -5.74
CA ARG A 427 13.42 10.02 -5.78
C ARG A 427 13.75 8.89 -4.81
N LEU A 428 13.64 7.67 -5.31
CA LEU A 428 13.89 6.45 -4.54
C LEU A 428 15.28 5.88 -4.85
N ARG A 429 16.07 5.57 -3.81
CA ARG A 429 17.34 4.87 -3.97
C ARG A 429 17.29 3.51 -3.28
N ARG A 430 17.19 2.45 -4.06
CA ARG A 430 17.22 1.07 -3.56
C ARG A 430 18.65 0.59 -3.31
N ARG A 431 18.88 -0.07 -2.19
CA ARG A 431 20.12 -0.80 -1.85
C ARG A 431 19.77 -2.23 -1.49
N SER A 432 20.34 -3.20 -2.18
CA SER A 432 20.18 -4.62 -1.87
C SER A 432 21.16 -5.07 -0.80
N TRP A 433 20.73 -6.03 0.01
CA TRP A 433 21.51 -6.61 1.10
C TRP A 433 21.40 -8.13 1.03
N PRO A 434 22.51 -8.87 0.90
CA PRO A 434 22.47 -10.31 1.12
C PRO A 434 22.34 -10.61 2.62
N ARG A 435 22.11 -11.89 2.97
CA ARG A 435 22.28 -12.32 4.36
C ARG A 435 23.75 -12.14 4.76
N HIS A 436 23.98 -11.51 5.91
CA HIS A 436 25.30 -11.39 6.49
C HIS A 436 25.85 -12.77 6.95
N PRO A 437 27.12 -13.12 6.66
CA PRO A 437 27.69 -14.44 7.00
C PRO A 437 27.64 -14.77 8.50
N GLY A 438 27.86 -13.79 9.36
CA GLY A 438 27.80 -13.93 10.81
C GLY A 438 26.39 -13.92 11.41
N CYS A 439 25.34 -13.69 10.61
CA CYS A 439 23.98 -13.61 11.13
C CYS A 439 23.28 -14.98 11.13
N GLY A 440 22.70 -15.38 12.26
CA GLY A 440 21.94 -16.63 12.44
C GLY A 440 20.48 -16.62 11.95
N CYS A 441 20.03 -15.63 11.18
CA CYS A 441 18.60 -15.43 10.86
C CYS A 441 17.96 -16.48 9.92
N GLY A 442 18.72 -17.46 9.44
CA GLY A 442 18.25 -18.55 8.59
C GLY A 442 17.91 -18.18 7.15
N ALA A 443 18.02 -16.90 6.75
CA ALA A 443 17.79 -16.49 5.37
C ALA A 443 18.78 -17.18 4.40
N PRO A 444 18.39 -17.43 3.14
CA PRO A 444 19.31 -17.99 2.15
C PRO A 444 20.49 -17.04 1.94
N ARG A 445 21.69 -17.61 1.79
CA ARG A 445 22.87 -16.83 1.38
C ARG A 445 22.61 -16.30 -0.03
N GLY A 446 22.85 -15.01 -0.25
CA GLY A 446 22.74 -14.42 -1.58
C GLY A 446 23.70 -15.13 -2.54
N ARG A 447 23.26 -15.37 -3.79
CA ARG A 447 24.20 -15.72 -4.85
C ARG A 447 25.07 -14.48 -5.08
N ARG A 448 26.39 -14.65 -4.97
CA ARG A 448 27.37 -13.58 -5.19
C ARG A 448 27.30 -13.08 -6.62
#